data_AF-F4Q666-F1
#
_entry.id   AF-F4Q666-F1
#
_cell.length_a   1.000
_cell.length_b   1.000
_cell.length_c   1.000
_cell.angle_alpha   90.00
_cell.angle_beta   90.00
_cell.angle_gamma   90.00
#
_symmetry.space_group_name_H-M   'P 1'
#
loop_
_entity.id
_entity.type
_entity.pdbx_description
1 polymer ?
#
loop_
_entity_poly.entity_id
_entity_poly.type
_entity_poly.pdbx_seq_one_letter_code
_entity_poly.pdbx_strand_id
1 'polypeptide(L)'
;MTSLILKLPNLILSQIISDIDDNADIVCLLLTCKKLYHNISIRRSIKFKGIVPITEEGEISKQFESTATQFKLNSFKDILENSISNSQVIVGGEYNDYPEWIQQRITLDRADNSSSGGGIKTAMAINKLASPQLFYDIPSIETLIIGCRRNTLVDFESISLLPRLERLDIRAIEANIGPHPTLKSLKLDVDIEYNLGDLGLTKFESLTELNFRRSYITGYGPGLLPSSLTSLTIRPTVVPPRDTFLSLTSLVYLKIDFDLDFDDEEEDDVKKPCIDLESLSNLKKLTIKGRGNRDDDFTISISVPPSLKVLTLFCMCVQIPHQCTMPQLEELYVQGFILLAERIQPSLSSYPSLKKLFINDCYEPLPTNFLVPSSLEKLTILKYEDTDILGQVVFPPSLTHLTIVEGPPESIVHQLPESLVKLKMTSRGTLSLPQTHLKKLVWGYDSKVKASDLVFPTTSNYPPHLETLNLVNIENDFTIDIPPITKYLSITLVKPKPPNIPLIFSIGSRITKPPINQQQQQQQWLSPNTTHLTCHLSDVPKGAFRLDEIINHTNVRYLSLVIEEITLKFSIQRLDADNRNVLVLERQSLQGGIITRQRTSINNHQQQYDPIYLYFGCTPFSPFALKWSFGKDSARI
;
A
#
# COMPACT_ATOMS: atom_id res chain seq x y z
N MET A 1 -10.22 -17.22 33.62
CA MET A 1 -10.10 -17.49 32.17
C MET A 1 -8.84 -18.30 31.83
N THR A 2 -7.69 -17.99 32.42
CA THR A 2 -6.40 -18.70 32.18
C THR A 2 -6.43 -20.21 32.44
N SER A 3 -7.28 -20.72 33.36
CA SER A 3 -7.36 -22.16 33.66
C SER A 3 -8.05 -23.01 32.59
N LEU A 4 -8.90 -22.42 31.75
CA LEU A 4 -9.65 -23.15 30.70
C LEU A 4 -8.80 -23.33 29.44
N ILE A 5 -8.05 -22.30 29.03
CA ILE A 5 -7.14 -22.37 27.86
C ILE A 5 -6.12 -23.49 28.03
N LEU A 6 -5.62 -23.70 29.24
CA LEU A 6 -4.61 -24.72 29.53
C LEU A 6 -5.14 -26.15 29.53
N LYS A 7 -6.46 -26.34 29.48
CA LYS A 7 -7.07 -27.67 29.28
C LYS A 7 -7.22 -28.03 27.81
N LEU A 8 -6.96 -27.09 26.90
CA LEU A 8 -7.04 -27.35 25.46
C LEU A 8 -5.85 -28.20 25.01
N PRO A 9 -6.05 -29.14 24.08
CA PRO A 9 -4.96 -29.88 23.46
C PRO A 9 -3.95 -28.94 22.77
N ASN A 10 -2.66 -29.32 22.75
CA ASN A 10 -1.61 -28.52 22.10
C ASN A 10 -1.92 -28.20 20.63
N LEU A 11 -2.61 -29.10 19.91
CA LEU A 11 -3.05 -28.87 18.54
C LEU A 11 -4.03 -27.70 18.43
N ILE A 12 -5.02 -27.64 19.33
CA ILE A 12 -6.01 -26.55 19.37
C ILE A 12 -5.35 -25.25 19.79
N LEU A 13 -4.42 -25.29 20.76
CA LEU A 13 -3.63 -24.11 21.13
C LEU A 13 -2.79 -23.60 19.96
N SER A 14 -2.15 -24.51 19.22
CA SER A 14 -1.40 -24.16 18.01
C SER A 14 -2.29 -23.51 16.97
N GLN A 15 -3.49 -24.04 16.74
CA GLN A 15 -4.47 -23.46 15.80
C GLN A 15 -4.92 -22.07 16.25
N ILE A 16 -5.26 -21.89 17.52
CA ILE A 16 -5.63 -20.58 18.06
C ILE A 16 -4.49 -19.58 17.86
N ILE A 17 -3.25 -19.97 18.14
CA ILE A 17 -2.09 -19.08 17.99
C ILE A 17 -1.83 -18.78 16.51
N SER A 18 -1.96 -19.76 15.61
CA SER A 18 -1.81 -19.53 14.17
C SER A 18 -2.89 -18.62 13.61
N ASP A 19 -4.08 -18.60 14.23
CA ASP A 19 -5.20 -17.75 13.83
C ASP A 19 -5.10 -16.31 14.39
N ILE A 20 -4.17 -16.02 15.32
CA ILE A 20 -3.92 -14.65 15.81
C ILE A 20 -3.09 -13.89 14.77
N ASP A 21 -3.68 -12.89 14.11
CA ASP A 21 -3.03 -12.11 13.06
C ASP A 21 -2.06 -11.02 13.58
N ASP A 22 -2.26 -10.54 14.80
CA ASP A 22 -1.46 -9.47 15.38
C ASP A 22 -0.36 -10.01 16.31
N ASN A 23 0.90 -9.70 16.00
CA ASN A 23 2.04 -10.06 16.83
C ASN A 23 1.97 -9.46 18.24
N ALA A 24 1.36 -8.28 18.42
CA ALA A 24 1.14 -7.70 19.74
C ALA A 24 0.16 -8.55 20.57
N ASP A 25 -0.86 -9.13 19.93
CA ASP A 25 -1.81 -10.03 20.58
C ASP A 25 -1.16 -11.38 20.93
N ILE A 26 -0.22 -11.88 20.10
CA ILE A 26 0.63 -13.04 20.44
C ILE A 26 1.46 -12.74 21.70
N VAL A 27 2.12 -11.58 21.76
CA VAL A 27 2.88 -11.16 22.95
C VAL A 27 1.97 -11.05 24.17
N CYS A 28 0.81 -10.42 24.05
CA CYS A 28 -0.19 -10.33 25.12
C CYS A 28 -0.66 -11.71 25.61
N LEU A 29 -0.97 -12.62 24.69
CA LEU A 29 -1.36 -13.99 25.03
C LEU A 29 -0.26 -14.69 25.84
N LEU A 30 1.00 -14.56 25.43
CA LEU A 30 2.13 -15.19 26.11
C LEU A 30 2.45 -14.54 27.46
N LEU A 31 2.28 -13.23 27.59
CA LEU A 31 2.43 -12.52 28.87
C LEU A 31 1.32 -12.90 29.87
N THR A 32 0.09 -13.07 29.40
CA THR A 32 -1.06 -13.42 30.24
C THR A 32 -1.12 -14.91 30.57
N CYS A 33 -0.63 -15.78 29.67
CA CYS A 33 -0.64 -17.23 29.83
C CYS A 33 0.78 -17.79 30.06
N LYS A 34 1.37 -17.52 31.23
CA LYS A 34 2.73 -17.98 31.59
C LYS A 34 2.99 -19.47 31.31
N LYS A 35 2.01 -20.36 31.56
CA LYS A 35 2.17 -21.79 31.28
C LYS A 35 2.31 -22.10 29.78
N LEU A 36 1.64 -21.34 28.92
CA LEU A 36 1.78 -21.46 27.46
C LEU A 36 3.22 -21.08 27.06
N TYR A 37 3.72 -19.97 27.59
CA TYR A 37 5.09 -19.51 27.35
C TYR A 37 6.16 -20.49 27.86
N HIS A 38 5.92 -21.18 28.98
CA HIS A 38 6.85 -22.20 29.48
C HIS A 38 6.72 -23.57 28.79
N ASN A 39 5.73 -23.78 27.92
CA ASN A 39 5.59 -25.00 27.14
C ASN A 39 6.54 -24.96 25.93
N ILE A 40 7.70 -25.60 26.04
CA ILE A 40 8.76 -25.60 25.01
C ILE A 40 8.25 -26.11 23.66
N SER A 41 7.39 -27.14 23.66
CA SER A 41 6.87 -27.73 22.42
C SER A 41 6.01 -26.73 21.64
N ILE A 42 5.08 -26.05 22.33
CA ILE A 42 4.25 -25.03 21.69
C ILE A 42 5.10 -23.82 21.32
N ARG A 43 5.96 -23.34 22.23
CA ARG A 43 6.79 -22.15 22.02
C ARG A 43 7.62 -22.21 20.74
N ARG A 44 8.19 -23.38 20.40
CA ARG A 44 8.93 -23.61 19.14
C ARG A 44 8.08 -23.51 17.87
N SER A 45 6.77 -23.71 17.98
CA SER A 45 5.83 -23.58 16.86
C SER A 45 5.29 -22.15 16.70
N ILE A 46 5.44 -21.29 17.71
CA ILE A 46 5.00 -19.91 17.66
C ILE A 46 5.98 -19.10 16.82
N LYS A 47 5.41 -18.29 15.92
CA LYS A 47 6.14 -17.37 15.06
C LYS A 47 5.41 -16.05 15.01
N PHE A 48 6.17 -14.96 14.94
CA PHE A 48 5.66 -13.67 14.52
C PHE A 48 5.36 -13.69 13.02
N LYS A 49 4.22 -13.13 12.65
CA LYS A 49 3.74 -13.01 11.28
C LYS A 49 4.42 -11.81 10.59
N GLY A 50 4.71 -11.96 9.29
CA GLY A 50 5.25 -10.90 8.44
C GLY A 50 6.76 -10.64 8.57
N ILE A 51 7.50 -11.40 9.40
CA ILE A 51 8.95 -11.27 9.54
C ILE A 51 9.66 -12.15 8.49
N VAL A 52 9.70 -11.66 7.25
CA VAL A 52 10.37 -12.35 6.13
C VAL A 52 11.62 -11.57 5.70
N PRO A 53 12.79 -12.20 5.55
CA PRO A 53 14.00 -11.52 5.06
C PRO A 53 13.85 -10.89 3.67
N ILE A 54 13.18 -11.59 2.74
CA ILE A 54 13.01 -11.18 1.35
C ILE A 54 11.52 -10.94 1.06
N THR A 55 11.18 -9.78 0.50
CA THR A 55 9.81 -9.42 0.11
C THR A 55 9.40 -10.04 -1.23
N GLU A 56 8.11 -9.98 -1.55
CA GLU A 56 7.58 -10.45 -2.84
C GLU A 56 8.10 -9.64 -4.04
N GLU A 57 8.50 -8.39 -3.79
CA GLU A 57 9.12 -7.49 -4.78
C GLU A 57 10.61 -7.81 -5.01
N GLY A 58 11.16 -8.76 -4.25
CA GLY A 58 12.56 -9.14 -4.31
C GLY A 58 13.49 -8.11 -3.67
N GLU A 59 13.06 -7.52 -2.55
CA GLU A 59 13.86 -6.56 -1.78
C GLU A 59 14.12 -7.10 -0.38
N ILE A 60 15.18 -6.62 0.28
CA ILE A 60 15.35 -6.90 1.72
C ILE A 60 14.20 -6.20 2.45
N SER A 61 13.48 -6.97 3.26
CA SER A 61 12.38 -6.44 4.05
C SER A 61 12.90 -5.45 5.09
N LYS A 62 12.55 -4.18 4.94
CA LYS A 62 12.84 -3.13 5.93
C LYS A 62 12.24 -3.46 7.30
N GLN A 63 11.11 -4.17 7.32
CA GLN A 63 10.48 -4.66 8.54
C GLN A 63 11.39 -5.69 9.24
N PHE A 64 11.88 -6.69 8.50
CA PHE A 64 12.82 -7.68 9.03
C PHE A 64 14.10 -7.03 9.55
N GLU A 65 14.71 -6.14 8.77
CA GLU A 65 15.92 -5.40 9.16
C GLU A 65 15.73 -4.67 10.49
N SER A 66 14.63 -3.94 10.62
CA SER A 66 14.29 -3.21 11.83
C SER A 66 14.06 -4.14 13.03
N THR A 67 13.30 -5.22 12.86
CA THR A 67 13.07 -6.18 13.94
C THR A 67 14.37 -6.87 14.34
N ALA A 68 15.16 -7.36 13.40
CA ALA A 68 16.40 -8.09 13.66
C ALA A 68 17.43 -7.26 14.44
N THR A 69 17.47 -5.94 14.21
CA THR A 69 18.45 -5.04 14.82
C THR A 69 17.94 -4.30 16.07
N GLN A 70 16.63 -4.08 16.21
CA GLN A 70 16.06 -3.20 17.25
C GLN A 70 15.09 -3.92 18.21
N PHE A 71 14.91 -5.24 18.11
CA PHE A 71 14.03 -5.99 19.00
C PHE A 71 14.56 -6.02 20.45
N LYS A 72 13.82 -5.39 21.37
CA LYS A 72 14.21 -5.28 22.79
C LYS A 72 13.51 -6.28 23.72
N LEU A 73 12.51 -7.02 23.22
CA LEU A 73 11.76 -8.00 23.99
C LEU A 73 12.52 -9.34 24.11
N ASN A 74 13.69 -9.33 24.75
CA ASN A 74 14.63 -10.45 24.79
C ASN A 74 14.01 -11.78 25.27
N SER A 75 12.98 -11.74 26.12
CA SER A 75 12.23 -12.94 26.52
C SER A 75 11.61 -13.70 25.34
N PHE A 76 11.34 -13.01 24.22
CA PHE A 76 10.70 -13.55 23.02
C PHE A 76 11.69 -13.77 21.87
N LYS A 77 13.01 -13.72 22.14
CA LYS A 77 14.06 -13.85 21.12
C LYS A 77 13.94 -15.15 20.32
N ASP A 78 13.67 -16.26 20.98
CA ASP A 78 13.54 -17.56 20.33
C ASP A 78 12.30 -17.65 19.42
N ILE A 79 11.21 -16.96 19.77
CA ILE A 79 10.03 -16.84 18.90
C ILE A 79 10.38 -16.02 17.67
N LEU A 80 11.15 -14.94 17.82
CA LEU A 80 11.67 -14.19 16.69
C LEU A 80 12.57 -15.06 15.80
N GLU A 81 13.48 -15.84 16.38
CA GLU A 81 14.31 -16.83 15.67
C GLU A 81 13.46 -17.85 14.87
N ASN A 82 12.34 -18.32 15.44
CA ASN A 82 11.42 -19.23 14.76
C ASN A 82 10.66 -18.57 13.61
N SER A 83 10.52 -17.23 13.64
CA SER A 83 9.80 -16.44 12.66
C SER A 83 10.56 -16.28 11.35
N ILE A 84 11.90 -16.31 11.42
CA ILE A 84 12.77 -16.19 10.26
C ILE A 84 12.67 -17.46 9.43
N SER A 85 12.23 -17.31 8.18
CA SER A 85 12.05 -18.46 7.31
C SER A 85 13.38 -19.18 7.08
N ASN A 86 13.36 -20.50 7.24
CA ASN A 86 14.48 -21.35 6.85
C ASN A 86 14.54 -21.59 5.32
N SER A 87 13.56 -21.07 4.57
CA SER A 87 13.45 -21.28 3.12
C SER A 87 14.03 -20.13 2.30
N GLN A 88 14.54 -19.07 2.94
CA GLN A 88 15.04 -17.86 2.30
C GLN A 88 16.52 -17.66 2.64
N VAL A 89 17.34 -17.35 1.64
CA VAL A 89 18.76 -16.98 1.82
C VAL A 89 19.12 -15.75 1.01
N ILE A 90 20.01 -14.93 1.55
CA ILE A 90 20.56 -13.73 0.91
C ILE A 90 22.05 -13.96 0.66
N VAL A 91 22.45 -13.86 -0.60
CA VAL A 91 23.77 -14.19 -1.11
C VAL A 91 24.45 -12.92 -1.60
N GLY A 92 25.66 -12.65 -1.08
CA GLY A 92 26.42 -11.45 -1.41
C GLY A 92 25.96 -10.24 -0.61
N GLY A 93 26.90 -9.52 0.00
CA GLY A 93 26.65 -8.40 0.92
C GLY A 93 27.41 -8.54 2.24
N GLU A 94 27.78 -7.40 2.83
CA GLU A 94 28.31 -7.34 4.19
C GLU A 94 27.13 -7.19 5.15
N TYR A 95 26.93 -8.17 6.03
CA TYR A 95 25.80 -8.20 6.98
C TYR A 95 26.22 -7.82 8.40
N ASN A 96 27.27 -7.00 8.53
CA ASN A 96 27.89 -6.65 9.81
C ASN A 96 26.94 -5.92 10.76
N ASP A 97 25.87 -5.30 10.24
CA ASP A 97 24.85 -4.61 11.04
C ASP A 97 23.87 -5.56 11.72
N TYR A 98 23.81 -6.83 11.30
CA TYR A 98 22.95 -7.84 11.90
C TYR A 98 23.65 -8.56 13.06
N PRO A 99 22.92 -8.94 14.12
CA PRO A 99 23.43 -9.87 15.11
C PRO A 99 23.89 -11.20 14.48
N GLU A 100 24.96 -11.81 15.01
CA GLU A 100 25.53 -13.06 14.46
C GLU A 100 24.49 -14.18 14.25
N TRP A 101 23.56 -14.34 15.20
CA TRP A 101 22.49 -15.34 15.11
C TRP A 101 21.51 -15.09 13.94
N ILE A 102 21.34 -13.84 13.51
CA ILE A 102 20.59 -13.49 12.30
C ILE A 102 21.41 -13.83 11.07
N GLN A 103 22.68 -13.44 11.04
CA GLN A 103 23.58 -13.70 9.92
C GLN A 103 23.59 -15.19 9.58
N GLN A 104 23.78 -16.07 10.58
CA GLN A 104 23.72 -17.53 10.43
C GLN A 104 22.40 -18.07 9.86
N ARG A 105 21.30 -17.31 9.91
CA ARG A 105 19.99 -17.73 9.39
C ARG A 105 19.73 -17.27 7.96
N ILE A 106 20.31 -16.14 7.56
CA ILE A 106 20.05 -15.52 6.26
C ILE A 106 21.19 -15.71 5.26
N THR A 107 22.41 -16.04 5.71
CA THR A 107 23.55 -16.28 4.82
C THR A 107 23.65 -17.76 4.42
N LEU A 108 24.48 -18.02 3.40
CA LEU A 108 24.84 -19.38 2.98
C LEU A 108 25.71 -20.11 4.00
N ASP A 109 26.43 -19.36 4.84
CA ASP A 109 27.31 -19.88 5.90
C ASP A 109 26.54 -20.43 7.09
N ARG A 110 25.32 -20.91 6.87
CA ARG A 110 24.51 -21.60 7.87
C ARG A 110 25.22 -22.92 8.19
N ALA A 111 26.22 -22.78 9.06
CA ALA A 111 27.22 -23.77 9.39
C ALA A 111 26.57 -25.05 9.89
N ASP A 112 27.04 -26.16 9.31
CA ASP A 112 26.87 -27.54 9.72
C ASP A 112 25.72 -28.37 9.09
N ASN A 113 26.13 -29.16 8.08
CA ASN A 113 26.05 -30.64 8.13
C ASN A 113 24.69 -31.34 8.15
N SER A 114 23.57 -30.66 7.98
CA SER A 114 22.38 -31.38 7.57
C SER A 114 22.43 -31.52 6.04
N SER A 115 22.54 -32.75 5.55
CA SER A 115 22.27 -33.18 4.17
C SER A 115 20.87 -32.79 3.64
N SER A 116 20.22 -31.83 4.28
CA SER A 116 18.89 -31.28 4.04
C SER A 116 18.96 -29.82 3.55
N GLY A 117 19.90 -29.52 2.64
CA GLY A 117 19.86 -28.32 1.79
C GLY A 117 18.55 -28.18 0.99
N GLY A 118 17.71 -29.22 0.96
CA GLY A 118 16.40 -29.23 0.29
C GLY A 118 15.32 -28.29 0.87
N GLY A 119 15.62 -27.50 1.91
CA GLY A 119 14.66 -26.56 2.50
C GLY A 119 14.63 -25.17 1.87
N ILE A 120 15.70 -24.77 1.16
CA ILE A 120 15.82 -23.42 0.60
C ILE A 120 15.02 -23.33 -0.70
N LYS A 121 13.98 -22.50 -0.72
CA LYS A 121 13.11 -22.29 -1.87
C LYS A 121 13.32 -20.94 -2.53
N THR A 122 13.83 -19.95 -1.80
CA THR A 122 14.04 -18.59 -2.29
C THR A 122 15.47 -18.16 -2.01
N ALA A 123 16.15 -17.66 -3.03
CA ALA A 123 17.47 -17.07 -2.91
C ALA A 123 17.45 -15.65 -3.50
N MET A 124 18.11 -14.71 -2.82
CA MET A 124 18.33 -13.35 -3.31
C MET A 124 19.82 -13.09 -3.44
N ALA A 125 20.29 -12.79 -4.64
CA ALA A 125 21.64 -12.33 -4.88
C ALA A 125 21.70 -10.80 -4.81
N ILE A 126 22.59 -10.25 -3.99
CA ILE A 126 22.79 -8.80 -3.88
C ILE A 126 24.24 -8.47 -4.22
N ASN A 127 24.43 -7.36 -4.95
CA ASN A 127 25.73 -6.85 -5.39
C ASN A 127 26.42 -7.74 -6.44
N LYS A 128 27.76 -7.62 -6.57
CA LYS A 128 28.56 -8.36 -7.54
C LYS A 128 28.54 -9.85 -7.16
N LEU A 129 27.83 -10.65 -7.95
CA LEU A 129 27.86 -12.11 -7.87
C LEU A 129 29.32 -12.57 -7.95
N ALA A 130 29.83 -13.15 -6.86
CA ALA A 130 31.19 -13.70 -6.83
C ALA A 130 31.31 -14.92 -7.77
N SER A 131 30.22 -15.70 -7.93
CA SER A 131 30.06 -16.75 -8.93
C SER A 131 28.61 -17.27 -8.92
N PRO A 132 27.96 -17.50 -10.08
CA PRO A 132 26.66 -18.21 -10.16
C PRO A 132 26.69 -19.61 -9.54
N GLN A 133 27.88 -20.21 -9.38
CA GLN A 133 28.06 -21.55 -8.83
C GLN A 133 27.44 -21.74 -7.44
N LEU A 134 27.36 -20.68 -6.64
CA LEU A 134 26.78 -20.72 -5.29
C LEU A 134 25.32 -21.19 -5.27
N PHE A 135 24.57 -20.99 -6.37
CA PHE A 135 23.18 -21.44 -6.43
C PHE A 135 23.03 -22.89 -6.88
N TYR A 136 23.99 -23.43 -7.63
CA TYR A 136 23.93 -24.80 -8.14
C TYR A 136 24.01 -25.85 -7.03
N ASP A 137 24.62 -25.48 -5.90
CA ASP A 137 24.65 -26.30 -4.69
C ASP A 137 23.28 -26.38 -3.98
N ILE A 138 22.28 -25.64 -4.47
CA ILE A 138 20.92 -25.54 -3.88
C ILE A 138 19.86 -25.85 -4.94
N PRO A 139 19.71 -27.13 -5.36
CA PRO A 139 18.77 -27.52 -6.42
C PRO A 139 17.28 -27.36 -6.04
N SER A 140 16.98 -27.01 -4.78
CA SER A 140 15.62 -26.74 -4.29
C SER A 140 15.14 -25.32 -4.54
N ILE A 141 15.96 -24.42 -5.07
CA ILE A 141 15.56 -23.04 -5.37
C ILE A 141 14.40 -23.04 -6.37
N GLU A 142 13.26 -22.49 -5.94
CA GLU A 142 12.05 -22.27 -6.73
C GLU A 142 11.94 -20.80 -7.17
N THR A 143 12.52 -19.87 -6.41
CA THR A 143 12.52 -18.43 -6.68
C THR A 143 13.92 -17.87 -6.54
N LEU A 144 14.42 -17.24 -7.60
CA LEU A 144 15.71 -16.57 -7.62
C LEU A 144 15.54 -15.10 -7.96
N ILE A 145 16.03 -14.23 -7.09
CA ILE A 145 16.00 -12.78 -7.24
C ILE A 145 17.43 -12.29 -7.37
N ILE A 146 17.72 -11.47 -8.37
CA ILE A 146 19.07 -11.00 -8.66
C ILE A 146 19.03 -9.48 -8.70
N GLY A 147 19.47 -8.88 -7.59
CA GLY A 147 19.62 -7.44 -7.43
C GLY A 147 21.05 -7.01 -7.68
N CYS A 148 21.48 -6.99 -8.94
CA CYS A 148 22.81 -6.50 -9.30
C CYS A 148 22.77 -4.98 -9.49
N ARG A 149 23.75 -4.28 -8.90
CA ARG A 149 23.92 -2.84 -9.16
C ARG A 149 24.45 -2.64 -10.58
N ARG A 150 24.10 -1.49 -11.16
CA ARG A 150 24.53 -1.00 -12.48
C ARG A 150 26.00 -1.40 -12.73
N ASN A 151 26.25 -2.13 -13.83
CA ASN A 151 27.56 -2.51 -14.43
C ASN A 151 27.88 -4.01 -14.46
N THR A 152 26.94 -4.92 -14.17
CA THR A 152 27.17 -6.36 -14.38
C THR A 152 26.27 -6.90 -15.48
N LEU A 153 26.89 -7.44 -16.53
CA LEU A 153 26.27 -8.41 -17.42
C LEU A 153 26.09 -9.69 -16.64
N VAL A 154 24.88 -10.23 -16.62
CA VAL A 154 24.62 -11.49 -15.93
C VAL A 154 24.24 -12.54 -16.97
N ASP A 155 25.14 -13.49 -17.15
CA ASP A 155 24.94 -14.62 -18.05
C ASP A 155 24.25 -15.76 -17.29
N PHE A 156 22.99 -15.99 -17.65
CA PHE A 156 22.13 -16.99 -17.04
C PHE A 156 21.97 -18.24 -17.89
N GLU A 157 22.79 -18.43 -18.93
CA GLU A 157 22.85 -19.74 -19.59
C GLU A 157 23.12 -20.85 -18.56
N SER A 158 23.96 -20.55 -17.56
CA SER A 158 24.27 -21.47 -16.47
C SER A 158 23.15 -21.66 -15.43
N ILE A 159 22.18 -20.75 -15.32
CA ILE A 159 21.02 -20.90 -14.40
C ILE A 159 20.07 -22.02 -14.83
N SER A 160 20.11 -22.42 -16.09
CA SER A 160 19.39 -23.60 -16.59
C SER A 160 19.67 -24.88 -15.78
N LEU A 161 20.75 -24.90 -14.99
CA LEU A 161 21.10 -25.95 -14.04
C LEU A 161 20.21 -26.02 -12.78
N LEU A 162 19.32 -25.06 -12.54
CA LEU A 162 18.39 -25.06 -11.40
C LEU A 162 17.08 -25.77 -11.77
N PRO A 163 16.94 -27.09 -11.51
CA PRO A 163 15.86 -27.89 -12.09
C PRO A 163 14.46 -27.49 -11.61
N ARG A 164 14.35 -26.79 -10.48
CA ARG A 164 13.08 -26.41 -9.83
C ARG A 164 12.78 -24.92 -9.91
N LEU A 165 13.60 -24.13 -10.59
CA LEU A 165 13.40 -22.70 -10.64
C LEU A 165 12.11 -22.36 -11.43
N GLU A 166 11.12 -21.85 -10.73
CA GLU A 166 9.82 -21.46 -11.29
C GLU A 166 9.68 -19.94 -11.46
N ARG A 167 10.44 -19.15 -10.68
CA ARG A 167 10.33 -17.68 -10.67
C ARG A 167 11.72 -17.04 -10.72
N LEU A 168 11.91 -16.16 -11.68
CA LEU A 168 13.15 -15.43 -11.88
C LEU A 168 12.87 -13.92 -11.94
N ASP A 169 13.48 -13.15 -11.06
CA ASP A 169 13.40 -11.67 -11.02
C ASP A 169 14.82 -11.10 -11.16
N ILE A 170 15.09 -10.44 -12.28
CA ILE A 170 16.42 -9.95 -12.63
C ILE A 170 16.39 -8.42 -12.68
N ARG A 171 17.28 -7.79 -11.90
CA ARG A 171 17.64 -6.38 -12.01
C ARG A 171 19.12 -6.30 -12.40
N ALA A 172 19.40 -5.96 -13.66
CA ALA A 172 20.75 -5.95 -14.24
C ALA A 172 20.86 -4.90 -15.37
N ILE A 173 22.07 -4.67 -15.91
CA ILE A 173 22.17 -3.89 -17.17
C ILE A 173 21.73 -4.76 -18.33
N GLU A 174 22.27 -5.98 -18.37
CA GLU A 174 22.04 -6.96 -19.42
C GLU A 174 21.88 -8.34 -18.77
N ALA A 175 20.92 -9.12 -19.25
CA ALA A 175 20.63 -10.49 -18.90
C ALA A 175 20.56 -11.36 -20.16
N ASN A 176 21.37 -12.42 -20.19
CA ASN A 176 21.24 -13.48 -21.18
C ASN A 176 20.48 -14.65 -20.53
N ILE A 177 19.28 -14.95 -20.99
CA ILE A 177 18.41 -15.95 -20.34
C ILE A 177 18.47 -17.24 -21.16
N GLY A 178 19.14 -18.26 -20.61
CA GLY A 178 19.14 -19.60 -21.18
C GLY A 178 17.74 -20.25 -21.15
N PRO A 179 17.54 -21.36 -21.87
CA PRO A 179 16.27 -22.09 -21.85
C PRO A 179 15.95 -22.60 -20.44
N HIS A 180 14.72 -22.38 -19.99
CA HIS A 180 14.29 -22.80 -18.64
C HIS A 180 12.86 -23.37 -18.67
N PRO A 181 12.71 -24.69 -18.93
CA PRO A 181 11.40 -25.28 -19.22
C PRO A 181 10.43 -25.22 -18.04
N THR A 182 10.93 -25.13 -16.79
CA THR A 182 10.11 -25.05 -15.57
C THR A 182 9.76 -23.62 -15.15
N LEU A 183 10.29 -22.61 -15.85
CA LEU A 183 10.09 -21.22 -15.48
C LEU A 183 8.65 -20.78 -15.77
N LYS A 184 7.94 -20.34 -14.73
CA LYS A 184 6.53 -19.89 -14.80
C LYS A 184 6.38 -18.37 -14.74
N SER A 185 7.33 -17.67 -14.12
CA SER A 185 7.33 -16.21 -13.96
C SER A 185 8.71 -15.64 -14.26
N LEU A 186 8.77 -14.66 -15.17
CA LEU A 186 9.97 -13.91 -15.50
C LEU A 186 9.72 -12.41 -15.35
N LYS A 187 10.51 -11.75 -14.49
CA LYS A 187 10.51 -10.30 -14.31
C LYS A 187 11.86 -9.75 -14.70
N LEU A 188 11.88 -8.81 -15.65
CA LEU A 188 13.07 -8.18 -16.18
C LEU A 188 13.06 -6.68 -15.91
N ASP A 189 14.09 -6.22 -15.22
CA ASP A 189 14.37 -4.82 -14.97
C ASP A 189 15.79 -4.54 -15.49
N VAL A 190 15.86 -4.20 -16.78
CA VAL A 190 17.12 -3.95 -17.47
C VAL A 190 17.19 -2.52 -17.98
N ASP A 191 18.39 -1.95 -17.98
CA ASP A 191 18.61 -0.55 -18.36
C ASP A 191 18.81 -0.36 -19.87
N ILE A 192 19.14 -1.42 -20.62
CA ILE A 192 19.35 -1.36 -22.08
C ILE A 192 18.10 -1.72 -22.87
N GLU A 193 18.06 -1.26 -24.11
CA GLU A 193 17.06 -1.67 -25.08
C GLU A 193 17.27 -3.12 -25.50
N TYR A 194 16.18 -3.89 -25.60
CA TYR A 194 16.20 -5.28 -26.03
C TYR A 194 15.30 -5.48 -27.24
N ASN A 195 15.84 -6.17 -28.25
CA ASN A 195 14.98 -6.79 -29.23
C ASN A 195 14.27 -8.00 -28.58
N LEU A 196 12.93 -8.04 -28.69
CA LEU A 196 12.13 -9.13 -28.13
C LEU A 196 12.52 -10.50 -28.70
N GLY A 197 12.97 -10.56 -29.95
CA GLY A 197 13.43 -11.79 -30.60
C GLY A 197 14.68 -12.38 -29.96
N ASP A 198 15.59 -11.54 -29.48
CA ASP A 198 16.86 -11.96 -28.91
C ASP A 198 16.69 -12.64 -27.55
N LEU A 199 15.60 -12.33 -26.83
CA LEU A 199 15.26 -12.98 -25.56
C LEU A 199 14.83 -14.45 -25.71
N GLY A 200 14.52 -14.90 -26.93
CA GLY A 200 14.19 -16.30 -27.22
C GLY A 200 13.02 -16.83 -26.38
N LEU A 201 12.04 -15.99 -26.08
CA LEU A 201 11.02 -16.27 -25.07
C LEU A 201 10.17 -17.50 -25.39
N THR A 202 10.02 -17.84 -26.67
CA THR A 202 9.29 -19.02 -27.14
C THR A 202 9.84 -20.35 -26.60
N LYS A 203 11.06 -20.36 -26.07
CA LYS A 203 11.67 -21.53 -25.40
C LYS A 203 11.13 -21.79 -23.99
N PHE A 204 10.40 -20.84 -23.38
CA PHE A 204 9.84 -21.01 -22.03
C PHE A 204 8.39 -21.51 -22.09
N GLU A 205 8.22 -22.80 -22.36
CA GLU A 205 6.89 -23.41 -22.54
C GLU A 205 5.96 -23.23 -21.33
N SER A 206 6.52 -23.26 -20.11
CA SER A 206 5.77 -23.08 -18.86
C SER A 206 5.52 -21.62 -18.46
N LEU A 207 5.98 -20.64 -19.25
CA LEU A 207 5.94 -19.23 -18.84
C LEU A 207 4.52 -18.68 -18.86
N THR A 208 4.00 -18.38 -17.67
CA THR A 208 2.64 -17.86 -17.48
C THR A 208 2.60 -16.36 -17.13
N GLU A 209 3.70 -15.81 -16.63
CA GLU A 209 3.86 -14.40 -16.28
C GLU A 209 5.16 -13.82 -16.86
N LEU A 210 5.04 -12.72 -17.60
CA LEU A 210 6.17 -11.95 -18.12
C LEU A 210 5.99 -10.47 -17.82
N ASN A 211 6.99 -9.85 -17.21
CA ASN A 211 6.95 -8.45 -16.79
C ASN A 211 8.26 -7.71 -17.09
N PHE A 212 8.19 -6.74 -17.99
CA PHE A 212 9.26 -5.77 -18.25
C PHE A 212 9.02 -4.50 -17.43
N ARG A 213 9.86 -4.25 -16.41
CA ARG A 213 9.69 -3.12 -15.47
C ARG A 213 10.22 -1.80 -16.02
N ARG A 214 11.46 -1.79 -16.51
CA ARG A 214 12.12 -0.61 -17.09
C ARG A 214 12.70 -0.86 -18.48
N SER A 215 12.69 -2.11 -18.93
CA SER A 215 13.24 -2.51 -20.23
C SER A 215 12.48 -1.83 -21.37
N TYR A 216 13.22 -1.14 -22.23
CA TYR A 216 12.72 -0.70 -23.52
C TYR A 216 12.80 -1.86 -24.48
N ILE A 217 11.64 -2.42 -24.83
CA ILE A 217 11.60 -3.55 -25.74
C ILE A 217 11.25 -3.05 -27.12
N THR A 218 12.05 -3.43 -28.10
CA THR A 218 11.82 -3.24 -29.54
C THR A 218 11.68 -4.57 -30.26
N GLY A 219 11.46 -4.53 -31.57
CA GLY A 219 11.36 -5.74 -32.38
C GLY A 219 10.15 -6.61 -32.06
N TYR A 220 9.02 -6.02 -31.66
CA TYR A 220 7.76 -6.75 -31.51
C TYR A 220 7.34 -7.36 -32.86
N GLY A 221 6.85 -8.58 -32.81
CA GLY A 221 6.39 -9.31 -33.99
C GLY A 221 5.52 -10.51 -33.62
N PRO A 222 4.79 -11.05 -34.60
CA PRO A 222 3.93 -12.20 -34.38
C PRO A 222 4.74 -13.43 -33.93
N GLY A 223 4.22 -14.15 -32.94
CA GLY A 223 4.79 -15.43 -32.49
C GLY A 223 6.05 -15.34 -31.61
N LEU A 224 6.52 -14.14 -31.25
CA LEU A 224 7.69 -13.97 -30.37
C LEU A 224 7.36 -14.20 -28.88
N LEU A 225 6.08 -14.10 -28.50
CA LEU A 225 5.61 -14.28 -27.13
C LEU A 225 5.00 -15.69 -26.94
N PRO A 226 5.28 -16.37 -25.81
CA PRO A 226 4.70 -17.68 -25.52
C PRO A 226 3.17 -17.65 -25.38
N SER A 227 2.48 -18.59 -26.02
CA SER A 227 1.01 -18.73 -25.94
C SER A 227 0.50 -19.17 -24.57
N SER A 228 1.39 -19.67 -23.70
CA SER A 228 1.12 -20.03 -22.30
C SER A 228 0.97 -18.82 -21.37
N LEU A 229 1.30 -17.61 -21.84
CA LEU A 229 1.18 -16.40 -21.03
C LEU A 229 -0.27 -16.13 -20.61
N THR A 230 -0.45 -15.92 -19.31
CA THR A 230 -1.70 -15.48 -18.69
C THR A 230 -1.62 -14.03 -18.21
N SER A 231 -0.40 -13.52 -18.01
CA SER A 231 -0.11 -12.17 -17.53
C SER A 231 1.08 -11.60 -18.29
N LEU A 232 0.89 -10.45 -18.95
CA LEU A 232 1.93 -9.76 -19.72
C LEU A 232 1.97 -8.27 -19.33
N THR A 233 3.16 -7.77 -18.99
CA THR A 233 3.45 -6.34 -18.85
C THR A 233 4.61 -5.96 -19.76
N ILE A 234 4.35 -5.07 -20.71
CA ILE A 234 5.34 -4.57 -21.68
C ILE A 234 5.44 -3.04 -21.63
N ARG A 235 6.62 -2.53 -22.00
CA ARG A 235 6.88 -1.09 -22.15
C ARG A 235 7.45 -0.80 -23.55
N PRO A 236 6.61 -0.76 -24.59
CA PRO A 236 7.06 -0.52 -25.96
C PRO A 236 7.50 0.92 -26.19
N THR A 237 8.58 1.10 -26.96
CA THR A 237 9.02 2.39 -27.53
C THR A 237 8.44 2.66 -28.92
N VAL A 238 7.88 1.63 -29.56
CA VAL A 238 7.16 1.70 -30.85
C VAL A 238 5.86 0.92 -30.73
N VAL A 239 4.79 1.39 -31.37
CA VAL A 239 3.50 0.68 -31.36
C VAL A 239 3.69 -0.75 -31.90
N PRO A 240 3.39 -1.79 -31.10
CA PRO A 240 3.53 -3.17 -31.56
C PRO A 240 2.71 -3.43 -32.83
N PRO A 241 3.21 -4.22 -33.80
CA PRO A 241 2.43 -4.64 -34.96
C PRO A 241 1.08 -5.23 -34.56
N ARG A 242 0.06 -5.03 -35.42
CA ARG A 242 -1.33 -5.43 -35.16
C ARG A 242 -1.48 -6.87 -34.68
N ASP A 243 -0.67 -7.77 -35.21
CA ASP A 243 -0.72 -9.21 -35.00
C ASP A 243 0.15 -9.72 -33.83
N THR A 244 0.85 -8.83 -33.11
CA THR A 244 1.78 -9.18 -32.01
C THR A 244 1.14 -10.08 -30.95
N PHE A 245 -0.12 -9.84 -30.60
CA PHE A 245 -0.78 -10.52 -29.48
C PHE A 245 -1.65 -11.71 -29.90
N LEU A 246 -1.82 -12.01 -31.20
CA LEU A 246 -2.80 -12.99 -31.68
C LEU A 246 -2.60 -14.41 -31.12
N SER A 247 -1.36 -14.80 -30.80
CA SER A 247 -1.05 -16.12 -30.24
C SER A 247 -1.36 -16.26 -28.75
N LEU A 248 -1.65 -15.17 -28.05
CA LEU A 248 -1.80 -15.13 -26.59
C LEU A 248 -3.21 -15.48 -26.12
N THR A 249 -3.78 -16.56 -26.64
CA THR A 249 -5.18 -16.94 -26.38
C THR A 249 -5.48 -17.21 -24.90
N SER A 250 -4.46 -17.50 -24.09
CA SER A 250 -4.56 -17.74 -22.64
C SER A 250 -4.46 -16.47 -21.80
N LEU A 251 -4.24 -15.31 -22.41
CA LEU A 251 -3.94 -14.07 -21.71
C LEU A 251 -5.15 -13.54 -20.94
N VAL A 252 -4.97 -13.32 -19.65
CA VAL A 252 -6.01 -12.81 -18.73
C VAL A 252 -5.73 -11.35 -18.34
N TYR A 253 -4.46 -10.97 -18.22
CA TYR A 253 -4.00 -9.64 -17.87
C TYR A 253 -2.98 -9.11 -18.88
N LEU A 254 -3.24 -7.91 -19.42
CA LEU A 254 -2.33 -7.18 -20.30
C LEU A 254 -2.11 -5.76 -19.78
N LYS A 255 -0.85 -5.39 -19.58
CA LYS A 255 -0.43 -4.00 -19.34
C LYS A 255 0.52 -3.55 -20.45
N ILE A 256 0.19 -2.44 -21.10
CA ILE A 256 1.02 -1.74 -22.08
C ILE A 256 1.35 -0.36 -21.50
N ASP A 257 2.63 -0.06 -21.34
CA ASP A 257 3.13 1.22 -20.84
C ASP A 257 3.92 1.90 -21.97
N PHE A 258 3.27 2.79 -22.73
CA PHE A 258 3.88 3.45 -23.86
C PHE A 258 4.91 4.49 -23.41
N ASP A 259 6.12 4.38 -23.95
CA ASP A 259 7.14 5.43 -23.87
C ASP A 259 7.49 5.84 -25.30
N LEU A 260 6.52 6.49 -25.95
CA LEU A 260 6.64 6.91 -27.34
C LEU A 260 7.27 8.30 -27.35
N ASP A 261 8.52 8.37 -27.79
CA ASP A 261 9.14 9.62 -28.18
C ASP A 261 8.64 9.94 -29.60
N PHE A 262 7.68 10.85 -29.71
CA PHE A 262 7.20 11.37 -30.99
C PHE A 262 8.18 12.45 -31.43
N ASP A 263 9.22 12.05 -32.18
CA ASP A 263 9.98 13.00 -32.98
C ASP A 263 9.12 13.35 -34.21
N ASP A 264 8.91 14.65 -34.45
CA ASP A 264 7.98 15.25 -35.45
C ASP A 264 8.34 14.95 -36.93
N GLU A 265 9.05 13.86 -37.22
CA GLU A 265 9.61 13.58 -38.54
C GLU A 265 8.61 12.87 -39.49
N GLU A 266 7.92 13.75 -40.23
CA GLU A 266 7.47 13.68 -41.63
C GLU A 266 6.18 12.92 -42.02
N GLU A 267 5.34 13.68 -42.74
CA GLU A 267 3.91 13.53 -43.07
C GLU A 267 3.59 12.53 -44.21
N ASP A 268 4.30 11.41 -44.34
CA ASP A 268 4.09 10.50 -45.48
C ASP A 268 3.09 9.36 -45.17
N ASP A 269 1.79 9.58 -45.40
CA ASP A 269 0.71 8.56 -45.57
C ASP A 269 0.71 7.35 -44.58
N VAL A 270 1.31 7.52 -43.38
CA VAL A 270 1.56 6.41 -42.46
C VAL A 270 0.22 5.88 -41.95
N LYS A 271 -0.08 4.64 -42.34
CA LYS A 271 -1.24 3.87 -41.88
C LYS A 271 -1.40 4.02 -40.36
N LYS A 272 -2.56 4.53 -39.93
CA LYS A 272 -2.87 4.73 -38.51
C LYS A 272 -2.52 3.50 -37.68
N PRO A 273 -1.71 3.65 -36.62
CA PRO A 273 -1.27 2.54 -35.79
C PRO A 273 -2.48 1.87 -35.13
N CYS A 274 -2.50 0.54 -35.13
CA CYS A 274 -3.62 -0.24 -34.61
C CYS A 274 -3.12 -1.47 -33.85
N ILE A 275 -3.63 -1.67 -32.65
CA ILE A 275 -3.43 -2.87 -31.84
C ILE A 275 -4.75 -3.66 -31.81
N ASP A 276 -4.68 -4.94 -32.14
CA ASP A 276 -5.85 -5.82 -32.20
C ASP A 276 -5.82 -6.82 -31.05
N LEU A 277 -6.75 -6.67 -30.09
CA LEU A 277 -6.92 -7.56 -28.94
C LEU A 277 -8.26 -8.31 -28.99
N GLU A 278 -9.03 -8.19 -30.07
CA GLU A 278 -10.40 -8.74 -30.15
C GLU A 278 -10.41 -10.27 -30.03
N SER A 279 -9.35 -10.93 -30.51
CA SER A 279 -9.18 -12.39 -30.43
C SER A 279 -8.87 -12.91 -29.02
N LEU A 280 -8.50 -12.03 -28.08
CA LEU A 280 -8.11 -12.41 -26.71
C LEU A 280 -9.32 -12.64 -25.81
N SER A 281 -10.12 -13.66 -26.12
CA SER A 281 -11.37 -13.99 -25.42
C SER A 281 -11.25 -14.28 -23.92
N ASN A 282 -10.04 -14.53 -23.42
CA ASN A 282 -9.76 -14.73 -21.99
C ASN A 282 -9.31 -13.44 -21.28
N LEU A 283 -9.09 -12.34 -22.01
CA LEU A 283 -8.58 -11.09 -21.45
C LEU A 283 -9.66 -10.46 -20.57
N LYS A 284 -9.36 -10.34 -19.28
CA LYS A 284 -10.26 -9.77 -18.27
C LYS A 284 -9.83 -8.38 -17.83
N LYS A 285 -8.52 -8.08 -17.89
CA LYS A 285 -7.98 -6.80 -17.46
C LYS A 285 -6.98 -6.24 -18.46
N LEU A 286 -7.23 -5.02 -18.91
CA LEU A 286 -6.38 -4.25 -19.82
C LEU A 286 -5.97 -2.96 -19.13
N THR A 287 -4.67 -2.65 -19.14
CA THR A 287 -4.13 -1.38 -18.66
C THR A 287 -3.23 -0.77 -19.71
N ILE A 288 -3.58 0.41 -20.19
CA ILE A 288 -2.79 1.16 -21.14
C ILE A 288 -2.43 2.50 -20.50
N LYS A 289 -1.13 2.75 -20.41
CA LYS A 289 -0.56 4.01 -19.90
C LYS A 289 0.37 4.56 -20.96
N GLY A 290 0.61 5.86 -20.94
CA GLY A 290 1.67 6.43 -21.76
C GLY A 290 1.95 7.88 -21.40
N ARG A 291 3.19 8.29 -21.67
CA ARG A 291 3.56 9.71 -21.70
C ARG A 291 3.36 10.20 -23.13
N GLY A 292 2.15 10.63 -23.46
CA GLY A 292 1.89 11.32 -24.72
C GLY A 292 1.95 12.82 -24.50
N ASN A 293 2.68 13.55 -25.36
CA ASN A 293 2.41 14.97 -25.53
C ASN A 293 0.97 15.15 -26.04
N ARG A 294 0.35 16.29 -25.73
CA ARG A 294 -1.00 16.65 -26.17
C ARG A 294 -1.04 17.02 -27.65
N ASP A 295 -0.30 16.32 -28.50
CA ASP A 295 -0.52 16.47 -29.92
C ASP A 295 -1.82 15.76 -30.27
N ASP A 296 -2.82 16.54 -30.68
CA ASP A 296 -4.20 16.07 -30.84
C ASP A 296 -4.33 15.09 -32.01
N ASP A 297 -3.39 15.09 -32.96
CA ASP A 297 -3.53 14.38 -34.24
C ASP A 297 -3.10 12.90 -34.17
N PHE A 298 -2.22 12.52 -33.23
CA PHE A 298 -1.76 11.13 -33.13
C PHE A 298 -2.73 10.24 -32.34
N THR A 299 -3.26 9.22 -33.02
CA THR A 299 -4.22 8.26 -32.46
C THR A 299 -3.83 6.81 -32.73
N ILE A 300 -3.77 6.01 -31.67
CA ILE A 300 -3.61 4.55 -31.70
C ILE A 300 -4.99 3.92 -31.50
N SER A 301 -5.47 3.23 -32.53
CA SER A 301 -6.71 2.46 -32.43
C SER A 301 -6.46 1.14 -31.70
N ILE A 302 -7.23 0.84 -30.66
CA ILE A 302 -7.13 -0.42 -29.90
C ILE A 302 -8.47 -1.14 -29.90
N SER A 303 -8.52 -2.30 -30.56
CA SER A 303 -9.70 -3.17 -30.55
C SER A 303 -9.66 -4.04 -29.30
N VAL A 304 -10.78 -4.14 -28.56
CA VAL A 304 -10.84 -4.84 -27.26
C VAL A 304 -11.88 -5.95 -27.28
N PRO A 305 -11.66 -7.08 -26.57
CA PRO A 305 -12.58 -8.22 -26.57
C PRO A 305 -13.78 -7.99 -25.63
N PRO A 306 -14.93 -8.64 -25.89
CA PRO A 306 -16.14 -8.50 -25.07
C PRO A 306 -16.03 -9.11 -23.65
N SER A 307 -14.99 -9.90 -23.39
CA SER A 307 -14.68 -10.51 -22.08
C SER A 307 -14.09 -9.55 -21.05
N LEU A 308 -13.78 -8.31 -21.47
CA LEU A 308 -13.06 -7.35 -20.64
C LEU A 308 -13.91 -6.89 -19.45
N LYS A 309 -13.34 -7.01 -18.23
CA LYS A 309 -13.98 -6.62 -16.96
C LYS A 309 -13.38 -5.35 -16.36
N VAL A 310 -12.09 -5.13 -16.55
CA VAL A 310 -11.37 -3.98 -16.00
C VAL A 310 -10.58 -3.30 -17.12
N LEU A 311 -10.85 -2.02 -17.34
CA LEU A 311 -10.16 -1.20 -18.33
C LEU A 311 -9.52 0.02 -17.66
N THR A 312 -8.22 0.20 -17.87
CA THR A 312 -7.49 1.41 -17.47
C THR A 312 -6.88 2.07 -18.69
N LEU A 313 -7.24 3.33 -18.94
CA LEU A 313 -6.79 4.14 -20.08
C LEU A 313 -6.21 5.47 -19.59
N PHE A 314 -4.89 5.53 -19.49
CA PHE A 314 -4.11 6.73 -19.16
C PHE A 314 -3.04 7.02 -20.24
N CYS A 315 -3.32 6.74 -21.51
CA CYS A 315 -2.61 7.37 -22.64
C CYS A 315 -3.60 8.24 -23.40
N MET A 316 -3.26 9.51 -23.58
CA MET A 316 -4.07 10.44 -24.38
C MET A 316 -4.18 9.94 -25.82
N CYS A 317 -3.12 9.34 -26.35
CA CYS A 317 -2.99 8.80 -27.70
C CYS A 317 -3.94 7.65 -28.08
N VAL A 318 -4.71 7.08 -27.15
CA VAL A 318 -5.47 5.84 -27.41
C VAL A 318 -6.92 6.13 -27.74
N GLN A 319 -7.44 5.42 -28.73
CA GLN A 319 -8.85 5.38 -29.07
C GLN A 319 -9.35 3.92 -29.11
N ILE A 320 -10.50 3.66 -28.47
CA ILE A 320 -11.23 2.39 -28.63
C ILE A 320 -12.36 2.63 -29.63
N PRO A 321 -12.34 1.96 -30.79
CA PRO A 321 -13.38 2.12 -31.81
C PRO A 321 -14.78 1.81 -31.28
N HIS A 322 -15.79 2.57 -31.71
CA HIS A 322 -17.16 2.44 -31.21
C HIS A 322 -17.81 1.08 -31.48
N GLN A 323 -17.33 0.30 -32.46
CA GLN A 323 -17.81 -1.06 -32.69
C GLN A 323 -17.42 -2.04 -31.57
N CYS A 324 -16.43 -1.71 -30.73
CA CYS A 324 -16.02 -2.58 -29.63
C CYS A 324 -17.04 -2.52 -28.49
N THR A 325 -17.80 -3.59 -28.30
CA THR A 325 -18.74 -3.71 -27.18
C THR A 325 -18.05 -4.33 -25.97
N MET A 326 -18.23 -3.75 -24.79
CA MET A 326 -17.67 -4.28 -23.53
C MET A 326 -18.80 -4.59 -22.51
N PRO A 327 -19.67 -5.58 -22.79
CA PRO A 327 -20.85 -5.85 -21.96
C PRO A 327 -20.51 -6.31 -20.54
N GLN A 328 -19.31 -6.87 -20.33
CA GLN A 328 -18.83 -7.37 -19.04
C GLN A 328 -17.98 -6.34 -18.26
N LEU A 329 -17.87 -5.10 -18.73
CA LEU A 329 -17.03 -4.09 -18.09
C LEU A 329 -17.58 -3.72 -16.71
N GLU A 330 -16.84 -4.05 -15.65
CA GLU A 330 -17.20 -3.81 -14.25
C GLU A 330 -16.48 -2.58 -13.68
N GLU A 331 -15.24 -2.31 -14.12
CA GLU A 331 -14.41 -1.17 -13.67
C GLU A 331 -13.78 -0.41 -14.85
N LEU A 332 -13.95 0.91 -14.87
CA LEU A 332 -13.33 1.83 -15.83
C LEU A 332 -12.49 2.89 -15.11
N TYR A 333 -11.21 2.97 -15.46
CA TYR A 333 -10.27 4.00 -15.04
C TYR A 333 -9.81 4.76 -16.28
N VAL A 334 -10.07 6.05 -16.35
CA VAL A 334 -9.91 6.82 -17.59
C VAL A 334 -9.47 8.25 -17.28
N GLN A 335 -8.66 8.84 -18.16
CA GLN A 335 -8.42 10.29 -18.14
C GLN A 335 -9.65 11.04 -18.66
N GLY A 336 -10.00 12.16 -18.04
CA GLY A 336 -11.18 12.97 -18.38
C GLY A 336 -11.19 13.36 -19.86
N PHE A 337 -10.03 13.74 -20.40
CA PHE A 337 -9.87 14.06 -21.82
C PHE A 337 -10.30 12.92 -22.77
N ILE A 338 -10.03 11.65 -22.43
CA ILE A 338 -10.43 10.50 -23.27
C ILE A 338 -11.96 10.38 -23.35
N LEU A 339 -12.66 10.72 -22.26
CA LEU A 339 -14.13 10.78 -22.24
C LEU A 339 -14.67 11.95 -23.05
N LEU A 340 -14.05 13.13 -22.91
CA LEU A 340 -14.48 14.38 -23.55
C LEU A 340 -14.24 14.38 -25.06
N ALA A 341 -13.11 13.82 -25.50
CA ALA A 341 -12.75 13.70 -26.91
C ALA A 341 -13.44 12.53 -27.62
N GLU A 342 -14.44 11.89 -27.00
CA GLU A 342 -15.18 10.73 -27.54
C GLU A 342 -14.27 9.58 -28.02
N ARG A 343 -13.07 9.45 -27.41
CA ARG A 343 -12.09 8.41 -27.77
C ARG A 343 -12.50 7.01 -27.29
N ILE A 344 -13.54 6.93 -26.47
CA ILE A 344 -14.28 5.71 -26.16
C ILE A 344 -15.78 5.95 -26.44
N GLN A 345 -16.62 4.91 -26.43
CA GLN A 345 -18.05 5.11 -26.67
C GLN A 345 -18.63 6.22 -25.75
N PRO A 346 -19.26 7.26 -26.33
CA PRO A 346 -19.62 8.48 -25.59
C PRO A 346 -20.71 8.24 -24.54
N SER A 347 -21.57 7.24 -24.74
CA SER A 347 -22.60 6.90 -23.76
C SER A 347 -22.12 5.77 -22.85
N LEU A 348 -21.71 6.12 -21.62
CA LEU A 348 -21.38 5.11 -20.60
C LEU A 348 -22.55 4.16 -20.29
N SER A 349 -23.78 4.55 -20.65
CA SER A 349 -24.98 3.70 -20.52
C SER A 349 -24.90 2.40 -21.33
N SER A 350 -24.00 2.31 -22.32
CA SER A 350 -23.71 1.08 -23.07
C SER A 350 -22.97 0.02 -22.24
N TYR A 351 -22.52 0.36 -21.03
CA TYR A 351 -21.84 -0.55 -20.09
C TYR A 351 -22.77 -0.96 -18.95
N PRO A 352 -23.71 -1.89 -19.16
CA PRO A 352 -24.74 -2.25 -18.17
C PRO A 352 -24.16 -2.87 -16.89
N SER A 353 -22.91 -3.35 -16.93
CA SER A 353 -22.23 -4.00 -15.81
C SER A 353 -21.32 -3.06 -15.02
N LEU A 354 -21.22 -1.77 -15.39
CA LEU A 354 -20.23 -0.86 -14.82
C LEU A 354 -20.57 -0.52 -13.37
N LYS A 355 -19.72 -0.95 -12.43
CA LYS A 355 -19.88 -0.72 -10.98
C LYS A 355 -18.93 0.34 -10.45
N LYS A 356 -17.77 0.53 -11.08
CA LYS A 356 -16.75 1.48 -10.65
C LYS A 356 -16.26 2.34 -11.80
N LEU A 357 -16.29 3.66 -11.60
CA LEU A 357 -15.77 4.66 -12.53
C LEU A 357 -14.76 5.55 -11.81
N PHE A 358 -13.58 5.69 -12.41
CA PHE A 358 -12.51 6.57 -11.95
C PHE A 358 -12.12 7.49 -13.11
N ILE A 359 -12.32 8.78 -12.93
CA ILE A 359 -11.97 9.82 -13.90
C ILE A 359 -10.78 10.60 -13.35
N ASN A 360 -9.63 10.51 -14.02
CA ASN A 360 -8.42 11.27 -13.69
C ASN A 360 -8.35 12.55 -14.51
N ASP A 361 -7.65 13.58 -14.04
CA ASP A 361 -7.30 14.76 -14.84
C ASP A 361 -8.52 15.41 -15.55
N CYS A 362 -9.64 15.61 -14.83
CA CYS A 362 -10.82 16.26 -15.40
C CYS A 362 -10.63 17.80 -15.34
N TYR A 363 -10.39 18.41 -16.50
CA TYR A 363 -10.20 19.87 -16.64
C TYR A 363 -11.48 20.58 -17.10
N GLU A 364 -12.27 19.93 -17.95
CA GLU A 364 -13.49 20.52 -18.51
C GLU A 364 -14.75 19.97 -17.84
N PRO A 365 -15.87 20.72 -17.90
CA PRO A 365 -17.15 20.21 -17.42
C PRO A 365 -17.58 18.95 -18.14
N LEU A 366 -18.12 17.99 -17.40
CA LEU A 366 -18.71 16.80 -18.01
C LEU A 366 -19.91 17.23 -18.86
N PRO A 367 -20.05 16.71 -20.09
CA PRO A 367 -21.06 17.17 -21.01
C PRO A 367 -22.46 16.76 -20.52
N THR A 368 -23.48 17.50 -20.93
CA THR A 368 -24.86 17.35 -20.43
C THR A 368 -25.48 15.97 -20.73
N ASN A 369 -24.97 15.30 -21.76
CA ASN A 369 -25.34 13.95 -22.18
C ASN A 369 -24.55 12.85 -21.44
N PHE A 370 -23.73 13.20 -20.45
CA PHE A 370 -22.99 12.25 -19.63
C PHE A 370 -23.94 11.50 -18.69
N LEU A 371 -24.54 10.43 -19.21
CA LEU A 371 -25.44 9.55 -18.46
C LEU A 371 -24.63 8.56 -17.62
N VAL A 372 -24.63 8.76 -16.31
CA VAL A 372 -24.03 7.83 -15.35
C VAL A 372 -24.85 6.53 -15.34
N PRO A 373 -24.24 5.35 -15.54
CA PRO A 373 -24.97 4.09 -15.52
C PRO A 373 -25.69 3.85 -14.19
N SER A 374 -26.91 3.34 -14.25
CA SER A 374 -27.71 3.03 -13.05
C SER A 374 -27.14 1.88 -12.21
N SER A 375 -26.14 1.16 -12.72
CA SER A 375 -25.38 0.13 -12.02
C SER A 375 -24.19 0.69 -11.21
N LEU A 376 -23.86 1.98 -11.37
CA LEU A 376 -22.64 2.54 -10.80
C LEU A 376 -22.72 2.62 -9.27
N GLU A 377 -21.83 1.90 -8.58
CA GLU A 377 -21.76 1.88 -7.11
C GLU A 377 -20.68 2.82 -6.57
N LYS A 378 -19.61 3.05 -7.35
CA LYS A 378 -18.42 3.81 -6.93
C LYS A 378 -17.99 4.79 -8.01
N LEU A 379 -17.92 6.07 -7.66
CA LEU A 379 -17.43 7.15 -8.52
C LEU A 379 -16.25 7.87 -7.86
N THR A 380 -15.15 7.98 -8.58
CA THR A 380 -14.00 8.80 -8.20
C THR A 380 -13.69 9.78 -9.32
N ILE A 381 -13.54 11.05 -8.98
CA ILE A 381 -13.19 12.12 -9.90
C ILE A 381 -12.02 12.90 -9.29
N LEU A 382 -10.92 12.99 -10.03
CA LEU A 382 -9.76 13.81 -9.72
C LEU A 382 -9.77 15.02 -10.65
N LYS A 383 -9.81 16.22 -10.07
CA LYS A 383 -10.02 17.49 -10.75
C LYS A 383 -8.92 18.47 -10.37
N TYR A 384 -8.40 19.22 -11.34
CA TYR A 384 -7.31 20.17 -11.08
C TYR A 384 -7.71 21.65 -11.21
N GLU A 385 -8.74 21.94 -12.00
CA GLU A 385 -9.12 23.32 -12.34
C GLU A 385 -10.22 23.89 -11.47
N ASP A 386 -10.43 25.21 -11.55
CA ASP A 386 -11.43 25.90 -10.74
C ASP A 386 -12.87 25.80 -11.27
N THR A 387 -13.09 25.06 -12.35
CA THR A 387 -14.36 24.95 -13.09
C THR A 387 -15.32 23.97 -12.42
N ASP A 388 -16.62 24.28 -12.28
CA ASP A 388 -17.61 23.29 -11.82
C ASP A 388 -17.76 22.21 -12.90
N ILE A 389 -17.35 20.97 -12.59
CA ILE A 389 -17.38 19.87 -13.56
C ILE A 389 -18.62 18.98 -13.42
N LEU A 390 -19.36 19.12 -12.31
CA LEU A 390 -20.45 18.23 -11.96
C LEU A 390 -21.82 18.87 -12.06
N GLY A 391 -21.95 20.18 -12.29
CA GLY A 391 -23.19 20.94 -12.13
C GLY A 391 -24.44 20.40 -12.84
N GLN A 392 -24.30 19.46 -13.78
CA GLN A 392 -25.41 18.82 -14.50
C GLN A 392 -25.46 17.29 -14.32
N VAL A 393 -24.56 16.70 -13.56
CA VAL A 393 -24.46 15.26 -13.35
C VAL A 393 -25.51 14.80 -12.35
N VAL A 394 -26.41 13.94 -12.79
CA VAL A 394 -27.37 13.25 -11.91
C VAL A 394 -26.75 11.94 -11.43
N PHE A 395 -26.54 11.82 -10.12
CA PHE A 395 -26.01 10.59 -9.54
C PHE A 395 -27.10 9.50 -9.47
N PRO A 396 -26.78 8.24 -9.82
CA PRO A 396 -27.73 7.15 -9.71
C PRO A 396 -27.96 6.75 -8.25
N PRO A 397 -29.14 6.21 -7.89
CA PRO A 397 -29.45 5.76 -6.53
C PRO A 397 -28.63 4.53 -6.09
N SER A 398 -27.93 3.87 -7.01
CA SER A 398 -26.98 2.79 -6.72
C SER A 398 -25.66 3.29 -6.13
N LEU A 399 -25.37 4.60 -6.23
CA LEU A 399 -24.08 5.17 -5.84
C LEU A 399 -23.92 5.12 -4.32
N THR A 400 -22.98 4.31 -3.85
CA THR A 400 -22.67 4.15 -2.42
C THR A 400 -21.35 4.80 -2.01
N HIS A 401 -20.44 5.03 -2.97
CA HIS A 401 -19.14 5.63 -2.73
C HIS A 401 -18.89 6.78 -3.71
N LEU A 402 -18.69 7.98 -3.17
CA LEU A 402 -18.31 9.16 -3.96
C LEU A 402 -16.97 9.70 -3.47
N THR A 403 -16.07 9.96 -4.41
CA THR A 403 -14.76 10.59 -4.18
C THR A 403 -14.56 11.71 -5.17
N ILE A 404 -14.43 12.95 -4.70
CA ILE A 404 -14.13 14.13 -5.51
C ILE A 404 -12.92 14.81 -4.89
N VAL A 405 -11.75 14.73 -5.51
CA VAL A 405 -10.49 15.20 -4.91
C VAL A 405 -9.87 16.24 -5.81
N GLU A 406 -9.26 17.25 -5.18
CA GLU A 406 -8.60 18.39 -5.80
C GLU A 406 -9.59 19.36 -6.50
N GLY A 407 -9.20 20.64 -6.59
CA GLY A 407 -10.05 21.73 -7.10
C GLY A 407 -10.92 22.44 -6.05
N PRO A 408 -11.58 23.55 -6.43
CA PRO A 408 -12.53 24.27 -5.59
C PRO A 408 -13.83 23.46 -5.44
N PRO A 409 -14.65 23.78 -4.43
CA PRO A 409 -15.88 23.07 -4.16
C PRO A 409 -16.83 23.14 -5.34
N GLU A 410 -17.40 21.99 -5.69
CA GLU A 410 -18.52 21.88 -6.59
C GLU A 410 -19.77 22.50 -5.96
N SER A 411 -20.63 23.14 -6.76
CA SER A 411 -21.93 23.63 -6.29
C SER A 411 -22.90 22.50 -5.93
N ILE A 412 -22.56 21.26 -6.30
CA ILE A 412 -23.44 20.07 -6.24
C ILE A 412 -23.68 19.50 -4.84
N VAL A 413 -23.18 20.14 -3.78
CA VAL A 413 -23.37 19.70 -2.38
C VAL A 413 -24.86 19.49 -2.03
N HIS A 414 -25.77 20.13 -2.76
CA HIS A 414 -27.21 20.03 -2.51
C HIS A 414 -27.87 18.74 -3.04
N GLN A 415 -27.22 17.93 -3.87
CA GLN A 415 -27.85 16.77 -4.55
C GLN A 415 -27.08 15.46 -4.39
N LEU A 416 -26.48 15.24 -3.21
CA LEU A 416 -25.87 13.97 -2.89
C LEU A 416 -26.95 12.88 -2.68
N PRO A 417 -26.82 11.68 -3.29
CA PRO A 417 -27.83 10.64 -3.14
C PRO A 417 -27.85 10.07 -1.71
N GLU A 418 -29.05 9.75 -1.21
CA GLU A 418 -29.25 9.22 0.15
C GLU A 418 -28.57 7.85 0.37
N SER A 419 -28.25 7.13 -0.70
CA SER A 419 -27.57 5.83 -0.70
C SER A 419 -26.08 5.89 -0.31
N LEU A 420 -25.50 7.08 -0.17
CA LEU A 420 -24.06 7.22 0.11
C LEU A 420 -23.66 6.65 1.47
N VAL A 421 -22.74 5.70 1.43
CA VAL A 421 -22.11 5.08 2.61
C VAL A 421 -20.71 5.65 2.87
N LYS A 422 -20.01 6.06 1.81
CA LYS A 422 -18.67 6.67 1.89
C LYS A 422 -18.59 7.93 1.03
N LEU A 423 -18.10 9.00 1.64
CA LEU A 423 -17.88 10.28 0.99
C LEU A 423 -16.43 10.72 1.21
N LYS A 424 -15.69 10.96 0.13
CA LYS A 424 -14.39 11.64 0.16
C LYS A 424 -14.48 12.92 -0.66
N MET A 425 -14.23 14.07 -0.06
CA MET A 425 -14.25 15.32 -0.80
C MET A 425 -13.30 16.38 -0.27
N THR A 426 -12.90 17.30 -1.14
CA THR A 426 -12.27 18.57 -0.78
C THR A 426 -13.30 19.69 -0.90
N SER A 427 -13.53 20.50 0.15
CA SER A 427 -14.47 21.62 0.09
C SER A 427 -13.89 22.90 0.72
N ARG A 428 -14.37 24.07 0.25
CA ARG A 428 -14.03 25.40 0.81
C ARG A 428 -15.12 25.98 1.73
N GLY A 429 -16.15 25.21 2.09
CA GLY A 429 -17.32 25.74 2.80
C GLY A 429 -18.14 24.71 3.58
N THR A 430 -19.28 25.18 4.12
CA THR A 430 -20.21 24.34 4.88
C THR A 430 -20.72 23.20 4.00
N LEU A 431 -20.70 21.99 4.57
CA LEU A 431 -21.10 20.79 3.86
C LEU A 431 -22.43 20.27 4.41
N SER A 432 -23.44 20.18 3.55
CA SER A 432 -24.65 19.43 3.86
C SER A 432 -24.36 17.95 3.70
N LEU A 433 -24.20 17.24 4.81
CA LEU A 433 -23.93 15.80 4.81
C LEU A 433 -25.25 15.00 4.68
N PRO A 434 -25.29 13.94 3.86
CA PRO A 434 -26.39 12.99 3.86
C PRO A 434 -26.59 12.39 5.26
N GLN A 435 -27.81 12.50 5.80
CA GLN A 435 -28.09 12.16 7.20
C GLN A 435 -28.41 10.67 7.43
N THR A 436 -28.64 9.87 6.39
CA THR A 436 -29.25 8.54 6.53
C THR A 436 -28.23 7.40 6.65
N HIS A 437 -27.27 7.28 5.72
CA HIS A 437 -26.44 6.07 5.58
C HIS A 437 -24.93 6.29 5.62
N LEU A 438 -24.48 7.53 5.79
CA LEU A 438 -23.06 7.87 5.71
C LEU A 438 -22.27 7.31 6.90
N LYS A 439 -21.38 6.34 6.63
CA LYS A 439 -20.52 5.69 7.64
C LYS A 439 -19.08 6.18 7.65
N LYS A 440 -18.61 6.71 6.52
CA LYS A 440 -17.23 7.17 6.36
C LYS A 440 -17.17 8.51 5.64
N LEU A 441 -16.60 9.50 6.32
CA LEU A 441 -16.29 10.81 5.78
C LEU A 441 -14.78 11.00 5.72
N VAL A 442 -14.26 11.30 4.53
CA VAL A 442 -12.90 11.78 4.32
C VAL A 442 -12.99 13.20 3.82
N TRP A 443 -12.65 14.16 4.66
CA TRP A 443 -12.76 15.57 4.35
C TRP A 443 -11.37 16.15 4.18
N GLY A 444 -11.12 16.70 2.99
CA GLY A 444 -9.96 17.51 2.71
C GLY A 444 -10.29 18.98 2.57
N TYR A 445 -9.24 19.77 2.66
CA TYR A 445 -9.31 21.20 2.57
C TYR A 445 -8.36 21.71 1.50
N ASP A 446 -8.80 22.69 0.74
CA ASP A 446 -7.96 23.34 -0.26
C ASP A 446 -6.98 24.29 0.45
N SER A 447 -5.69 24.02 0.33
CA SER A 447 -4.61 24.81 0.95
C SER A 447 -4.63 26.29 0.56
N LYS A 448 -5.31 26.65 -0.54
CA LYS A 448 -5.48 28.04 -0.98
C LYS A 448 -6.42 28.87 -0.08
N VAL A 449 -7.25 28.26 0.77
CA VAL A 449 -8.23 28.99 1.59
C VAL A 449 -7.74 29.21 3.03
N LYS A 450 -8.20 30.27 3.70
CA LYS A 450 -7.85 30.57 5.09
C LYS A 450 -8.57 29.65 6.08
N ALA A 451 -7.82 29.10 7.02
CA ALA A 451 -8.32 28.23 8.10
C ALA A 451 -9.60 28.71 8.81
N SER A 452 -9.74 30.03 8.96
CA SER A 452 -10.88 30.68 9.62
C SER A 452 -12.22 30.38 8.99
N ASP A 453 -12.23 29.94 7.74
CA ASP A 453 -13.45 29.79 6.94
C ASP A 453 -14.00 28.35 7.06
N LEU A 454 -13.26 27.45 7.71
CA LEU A 454 -13.68 26.09 8.01
C LEU A 454 -14.67 26.08 9.18
N VAL A 455 -15.94 25.84 8.85
CA VAL A 455 -17.00 25.59 9.84
C VAL A 455 -17.28 24.08 9.88
N PHE A 456 -16.82 23.41 10.93
CA PHE A 456 -17.18 22.02 11.18
C PHE A 456 -18.65 21.91 11.62
N PRO A 457 -19.35 20.83 11.24
CA PRO A 457 -20.67 20.54 11.79
C PRO A 457 -20.62 20.50 13.32
N THR A 458 -21.63 21.06 13.97
CA THR A 458 -21.84 20.82 15.40
C THR A 458 -22.08 19.33 15.63
N THR A 459 -21.83 18.85 16.85
CA THR A 459 -22.00 17.43 17.22
C THR A 459 -23.39 16.87 16.89
N SER A 460 -24.43 17.72 16.85
CA SER A 460 -25.80 17.37 16.46
C SER A 460 -26.03 17.16 14.96
N ASN A 461 -25.12 17.65 14.09
CA ASN A 461 -25.33 17.71 12.65
C ASN A 461 -24.54 16.63 11.88
N TYR A 462 -23.78 15.81 12.59
CA TYR A 462 -23.12 14.66 12.00
C TYR A 462 -24.12 13.53 11.74
N PRO A 463 -23.94 12.76 10.65
CA PRO A 463 -24.74 11.57 10.41
C PRO A 463 -24.64 10.61 11.60
N PRO A 464 -25.77 10.03 12.06
CA PRO A 464 -25.83 9.22 13.26
C PRO A 464 -25.05 7.90 13.16
N HIS A 465 -24.60 7.51 11.96
CA HIS A 465 -23.86 6.28 11.68
C HIS A 465 -22.39 6.53 11.29
N LEU A 466 -21.84 7.72 11.53
CA LEU A 466 -20.49 8.10 11.11
C LEU A 466 -19.39 7.43 11.95
N GLU A 467 -19.02 6.20 11.59
CA GLU A 467 -17.98 5.42 12.29
C GLU A 467 -16.54 5.87 11.96
N THR A 468 -16.31 6.44 10.77
CA THR A 468 -14.97 6.88 10.32
C THR A 468 -14.96 8.35 9.94
N LEU A 469 -14.11 9.13 10.60
CA LEU A 469 -13.85 10.54 10.31
C LEU A 469 -12.37 10.74 9.99
N ASN A 470 -12.05 11.12 8.76
CA ASN A 470 -10.69 11.36 8.31
C ASN A 470 -10.51 12.79 7.82
N LEU A 471 -9.62 13.52 8.47
CA LEU A 471 -9.32 14.94 8.31
C LEU A 471 -7.84 15.19 8.02
N VAL A 472 -7.12 14.19 7.49
CA VAL A 472 -5.66 14.31 7.25
C VAL A 472 -5.31 15.36 6.20
N ASN A 473 -6.27 15.70 5.34
CA ASN A 473 -6.09 16.70 4.29
C ASN A 473 -6.45 18.12 4.78
N ILE A 474 -6.50 18.36 6.09
CA ILE A 474 -6.71 19.68 6.69
C ILE A 474 -5.43 20.09 7.42
N GLU A 475 -4.59 20.89 6.77
CA GLU A 475 -3.26 21.29 7.28
C GLU A 475 -3.27 22.54 8.16
N ASN A 476 -4.44 23.13 8.39
CA ASN A 476 -4.57 24.40 9.09
C ASN A 476 -4.67 24.25 10.61
N ASP A 477 -4.53 25.34 11.37
CA ASP A 477 -4.84 25.33 12.80
C ASP A 477 -6.37 25.34 13.00
N PHE A 478 -6.89 24.31 13.67
CA PHE A 478 -8.31 24.05 13.88
C PHE A 478 -8.49 23.18 15.11
N THR A 479 -9.66 23.33 15.73
CA THR A 479 -10.17 22.46 16.77
C THR A 479 -11.46 21.82 16.29
N ILE A 480 -11.71 20.57 16.69
CA ILE A 480 -12.89 19.83 16.26
C ILE A 480 -13.53 19.09 17.44
N ASP A 481 -14.86 19.08 17.43
CA ASP A 481 -15.67 18.19 18.25
C ASP A 481 -15.87 16.86 17.52
N ILE A 482 -15.41 15.77 18.14
CA ILE A 482 -15.49 14.43 17.54
C ILE A 482 -16.85 13.79 17.86
N PRO A 483 -17.60 13.28 16.86
CA PRO A 483 -18.87 12.61 17.08
C PRO A 483 -18.72 11.40 18.03
N PRO A 484 -19.65 11.19 18.98
CA PRO A 484 -19.56 10.08 19.94
C PRO A 484 -19.51 8.68 19.32
N ILE A 485 -20.00 8.49 18.09
CA ILE A 485 -19.98 7.19 17.41
C ILE A 485 -18.67 6.91 16.66
N THR A 486 -17.75 7.88 16.57
CA THR A 486 -16.51 7.74 15.82
C THR A 486 -15.64 6.62 16.39
N LYS A 487 -15.34 5.61 15.56
CA LYS A 487 -14.44 4.49 15.91
C LYS A 487 -13.04 4.69 15.35
N TYR A 488 -12.96 5.26 14.15
CA TYR A 488 -11.73 5.53 13.41
C TYR A 488 -11.58 7.03 13.16
N LEU A 489 -10.61 7.64 13.82
CA LEU A 489 -10.29 9.06 13.66
C LEU A 489 -8.94 9.20 12.95
N SER A 490 -8.87 10.06 11.93
CA SER A 490 -7.61 10.46 11.31
C SER A 490 -7.51 11.99 11.28
N ILE A 491 -6.42 12.56 11.77
CA ILE A 491 -6.23 14.02 11.89
C ILE A 491 -4.79 14.43 11.58
N THR A 492 -4.59 15.66 11.14
CA THR A 492 -3.24 16.25 10.96
C THR A 492 -2.86 17.10 12.16
N LEU A 493 -1.69 16.82 12.73
CA LEU A 493 -1.09 17.59 13.81
C LEU A 493 -0.04 18.51 13.20
N VAL A 494 -0.25 19.82 13.33
CA VAL A 494 0.62 20.83 12.70
C VAL A 494 1.65 21.32 13.69
N LYS A 495 2.80 21.70 13.14
CA LYS A 495 3.94 22.26 13.84
C LYS A 495 3.57 23.51 14.67
N PRO A 496 3.91 23.56 15.98
CA PRO A 496 3.86 24.80 16.74
C PRO A 496 4.90 25.80 16.21
N LYS A 497 4.55 27.09 16.14
CA LYS A 497 5.25 28.12 15.36
C LYS A 497 6.65 28.63 15.82
N PRO A 498 7.25 28.32 16.98
CA PRO A 498 8.63 28.77 17.22
C PRO A 498 9.68 27.77 16.66
N PRO A 499 10.62 28.21 15.80
CA PRO A 499 11.56 27.35 15.09
C PRO A 499 12.63 26.67 15.96
N ASN A 500 12.80 27.06 17.22
CA ASN A 500 13.94 26.65 18.05
C ASN A 500 13.63 25.61 19.15
N ILE A 501 12.40 25.11 19.23
CA ILE A 501 12.00 24.13 20.26
C ILE A 501 11.79 22.76 19.60
N PRO A 502 12.19 21.65 20.24
CA PRO A 502 11.83 20.31 19.77
C PRO A 502 10.34 20.24 19.45
N LEU A 503 10.02 19.74 18.27
CA LEU A 503 8.67 19.71 17.75
C LEU A 503 7.86 18.68 18.53
N ILE A 504 7.02 19.15 19.43
CA ILE A 504 6.16 18.32 20.25
C ILE A 504 4.75 18.34 19.66
N PHE A 505 4.34 17.19 19.11
CA PHE A 505 2.99 16.95 18.63
C PHE A 505 2.11 16.47 19.78
N SER A 506 0.95 17.11 19.92
CA SER A 506 -0.07 16.84 20.93
C SER A 506 -1.39 16.68 20.21
N ILE A 507 -2.20 15.69 20.61
CA ILE A 507 -3.56 15.57 20.08
C ILE A 507 -4.49 16.58 20.75
N GLY A 508 -4.14 17.03 21.96
CA GLY A 508 -4.89 18.02 22.73
C GLY A 508 -4.89 19.41 22.10
N SER A 509 -4.09 19.66 21.07
CA SER A 509 -4.16 20.90 20.28
C SER A 509 -5.27 20.90 19.23
N ARG A 510 -5.80 19.72 18.86
CA ARG A 510 -6.82 19.56 17.80
C ARG A 510 -8.21 19.24 18.30
N ILE A 511 -8.31 18.74 19.52
CA ILE A 511 -9.56 18.24 20.07
C ILE A 511 -10.05 19.25 21.08
N THR A 512 -11.30 19.69 20.92
CA THR A 512 -11.95 20.55 21.90
C THR A 512 -12.00 19.84 23.24
N LYS A 513 -11.50 20.50 24.29
CA LYS A 513 -11.54 19.94 25.64
C LYS A 513 -12.95 20.12 26.20
N PRO A 514 -13.55 19.08 26.81
CA PRO A 514 -14.85 19.23 27.45
C PRO A 514 -14.76 20.30 28.57
N PRO A 515 -15.83 21.07 28.81
CA PRO A 515 -15.85 22.11 29.82
C PRO A 515 -15.55 21.54 31.22
N ILE A 516 -14.71 22.24 31.99
CA ILE A 516 -14.15 21.79 33.29
C ILE A 516 -15.23 21.57 34.38
N ASN A 517 -16.46 22.05 34.16
CA ASN A 517 -17.51 22.09 35.19
C ASN A 517 -18.14 20.72 35.53
N GLN A 518 -17.79 19.64 34.83
CA GLN A 518 -18.21 18.27 35.20
C GLN A 518 -17.13 17.62 36.07
N GLN A 519 -17.16 17.94 37.37
CA GLN A 519 -16.20 17.45 38.35
C GLN A 519 -16.38 15.95 38.63
N GLN A 520 -15.25 15.21 38.63
CA GLN A 520 -14.98 13.89 39.23
C GLN A 520 -14.86 12.64 38.34
N GLN A 521 -15.21 12.65 37.05
CA GLN A 521 -14.85 11.53 36.16
C GLN A 521 -13.74 11.96 35.19
N GLN A 522 -12.72 11.12 35.01
CA GLN A 522 -11.60 11.36 34.11
C GLN A 522 -12.13 11.75 32.72
N GLN A 523 -11.97 13.02 32.35
CA GLN A 523 -12.48 13.54 31.09
C GLN A 523 -11.71 12.89 29.94
N GLN A 524 -12.39 12.01 29.21
CA GLN A 524 -11.86 11.47 27.96
C GLN A 524 -11.94 12.55 26.89
N TRP A 525 -10.84 12.76 26.16
CA TRP A 525 -10.78 13.74 25.07
C TRP A 525 -11.46 13.20 23.80
N LEU A 526 -11.41 11.88 23.61
CA LEU A 526 -12.07 11.19 22.53
C LEU A 526 -13.24 10.37 23.07
N SER A 527 -14.19 10.07 22.19
CA SER A 527 -15.26 9.13 22.50
C SER A 527 -14.69 7.80 23.03
N PRO A 528 -15.37 7.14 23.98
CA PRO A 528 -14.99 5.79 24.40
C PRO A 528 -14.98 4.77 23.24
N ASN A 529 -15.70 5.06 22.15
CA ASN A 529 -15.75 4.23 20.95
C ASN A 529 -14.50 4.39 20.04
N THR A 530 -13.75 5.48 20.19
CA THR A 530 -12.56 5.76 19.37
C THR A 530 -11.43 4.81 19.76
N THR A 531 -11.28 3.74 18.99
CA THR A 531 -10.27 2.70 19.21
C THR A 531 -9.07 2.83 18.29
N HIS A 532 -9.24 3.53 17.16
CA HIS A 532 -8.20 3.74 16.16
C HIS A 532 -7.98 5.23 15.94
N LEU A 533 -6.73 5.66 16.06
CA LEU A 533 -6.31 7.03 15.82
C LEU A 533 -5.15 7.04 14.82
N THR A 534 -5.28 7.83 13.77
CA THR A 534 -4.20 8.10 12.82
C THR A 534 -3.83 9.58 12.88
N CYS A 535 -2.60 9.88 13.26
CA CYS A 535 -2.07 11.23 13.31
C CYS A 535 -1.09 11.43 12.15
N HIS A 536 -1.39 12.36 11.25
CA HIS A 536 -0.44 12.81 10.24
C HIS A 536 0.40 13.94 10.83
N LEU A 537 1.71 13.76 10.89
CA LEU A 537 2.66 14.71 11.47
C LEU A 537 3.33 15.43 10.30
N SER A 538 2.83 16.60 9.92
CA SER A 538 3.28 17.30 8.71
C SER A 538 4.63 18.01 8.91
N ASP A 539 5.37 18.16 7.81
CA ASP A 539 6.51 19.08 7.61
C ASP A 539 7.71 18.91 8.55
N VAL A 540 7.92 17.72 9.12
CA VAL A 540 9.06 17.51 10.00
C VAL A 540 9.71 16.12 9.84
N PRO A 541 11.03 16.06 9.56
CA PRO A 541 11.75 14.78 9.52
C PRO A 541 12.03 14.23 10.94
N LYS A 542 11.96 15.10 11.96
CA LYS A 542 12.25 14.75 13.36
C LYS A 542 11.30 15.47 14.31
N GLY A 543 10.84 14.78 15.34
CA GLY A 543 9.95 15.34 16.33
C GLY A 543 9.70 14.39 17.50
N ALA A 544 8.82 14.81 18.40
CA ALA A 544 8.34 14.06 19.53
C ALA A 544 6.82 14.07 19.56
N PHE A 545 6.20 12.93 19.85
CA PHE A 545 4.75 12.79 19.99
C PHE A 545 4.38 12.52 21.45
N ARG A 546 3.39 13.25 22.00
CA ARG A 546 2.88 13.09 23.37
C ARG A 546 2.05 11.81 23.51
N LEU A 547 2.73 10.68 23.67
CA LEU A 547 2.07 9.38 23.82
C LEU A 547 1.27 9.27 25.12
N ASP A 548 1.67 9.99 26.17
CA ASP A 548 0.94 10.01 27.44
C ASP A 548 -0.50 10.52 27.27
N GLU A 549 -0.75 11.42 26.33
CA GLU A 549 -2.10 11.92 26.07
C GLU A 549 -3.02 10.81 25.55
N ILE A 550 -2.50 9.94 24.69
CA ILE A 550 -3.22 8.77 24.19
C ILE A 550 -3.51 7.79 25.32
N ILE A 551 -2.49 7.49 26.13
CA ILE A 551 -2.59 6.54 27.23
C ILE A 551 -3.62 7.00 28.27
N ASN A 552 -3.60 8.29 28.63
CA ASN A 552 -4.35 8.84 29.77
C ASN A 552 -5.75 9.31 29.43
N HIS A 553 -5.94 9.88 28.24
CA HIS A 553 -7.15 10.64 27.93
C HIS A 553 -8.03 10.00 26.85
N THR A 554 -7.68 8.79 26.42
CA THR A 554 -8.40 8.11 25.33
C THR A 554 -8.54 6.61 25.60
N ASN A 555 -9.41 5.95 24.83
CA ASN A 555 -9.52 4.49 24.75
C ASN A 555 -8.83 3.91 23.50
N VAL A 556 -7.97 4.70 22.85
CA VAL A 556 -7.26 4.26 21.64
C VAL A 556 -6.43 3.02 21.95
N ARG A 557 -6.61 2.00 21.11
CA ARG A 557 -5.85 0.74 21.11
C ARG A 557 -4.87 0.67 19.96
N TYR A 558 -5.21 1.29 18.83
CA TYR A 558 -4.37 1.32 17.64
C TYR A 558 -4.05 2.76 17.27
N LEU A 559 -2.78 3.12 17.38
CA LEU A 559 -2.25 4.43 17.02
C LEU A 559 -1.45 4.29 15.74
N SER A 560 -1.72 5.08 14.71
CA SER A 560 -0.87 5.19 13.52
C SER A 560 -0.28 6.59 13.46
N LEU A 561 1.04 6.70 13.36
CA LEU A 561 1.72 7.96 13.12
C LEU A 561 2.21 7.95 11.67
N VAL A 562 1.70 8.86 10.86
CA VAL A 562 2.15 9.06 9.47
C VAL A 562 3.11 10.23 9.49
N ILE A 563 4.38 9.96 9.16
CA ILE A 563 5.46 10.94 9.11
C ILE A 563 6.05 10.84 7.71
N GLU A 564 5.86 11.87 6.90
CA GLU A 564 6.21 11.84 5.47
C GLU A 564 5.58 10.58 4.81
N GLU A 565 6.39 9.72 4.18
CA GLU A 565 5.95 8.50 3.52
C GLU A 565 5.87 7.28 4.45
N ILE A 566 6.25 7.44 5.72
CA ILE A 566 6.38 6.34 6.67
C ILE A 566 5.15 6.30 7.58
N THR A 567 4.56 5.12 7.74
CA THR A 567 3.47 4.89 8.69
C THR A 567 3.91 3.93 9.78
N LEU A 568 4.06 4.44 11.00
CA LEU A 568 4.35 3.65 12.19
C LEU A 568 3.03 3.24 12.86
N LYS A 569 2.81 1.95 13.09
CA LYS A 569 1.53 1.45 13.63
C LYS A 569 1.76 0.85 15.00
N PHE A 570 1.22 1.44 16.04
CA PHE A 570 1.33 0.98 17.42
C PHE A 570 0.06 0.27 17.89
N SER A 571 0.24 -0.79 18.67
CA SER A 571 -0.75 -1.40 19.54
C SER A 571 -0.49 -0.94 20.98
N ILE A 572 -1.54 -0.46 21.65
CA ILE A 572 -1.51 0.06 23.02
C ILE A 572 -2.46 -0.78 23.87
N GLN A 573 -1.89 -1.57 24.78
CA GLN A 573 -2.62 -2.49 25.65
C GLN A 573 -2.43 -2.07 27.11
N ARG A 574 -3.53 -1.61 27.72
CA ARG A 574 -3.58 -1.26 29.15
C ARG A 574 -3.68 -2.55 29.96
N LEU A 575 -2.65 -2.87 30.74
CA LEU A 575 -2.54 -4.13 31.47
C LEU A 575 -3.22 -4.08 32.85
N ASP A 576 -3.61 -2.88 33.30
CA ASP A 576 -4.37 -2.64 34.52
C ASP A 576 -5.34 -1.46 34.35
N ALA A 577 -6.35 -1.37 35.23
CA ALA A 577 -7.42 -0.37 35.15
C ALA A 577 -6.95 1.07 35.45
N ASP A 578 -5.82 1.22 36.14
CA ASP A 578 -5.21 2.51 36.49
C ASP A 578 -4.25 3.03 35.40
N ASN A 579 -4.07 2.29 34.30
CA ASN A 579 -3.08 2.56 33.26
C ASN A 579 -1.64 2.71 33.80
N ARG A 580 -1.29 1.98 34.87
CA ARG A 580 0.07 1.98 35.43
C ARG A 580 1.04 1.19 34.57
N ASN A 581 0.59 0.07 34.02
CA ASN A 581 1.35 -0.79 33.13
C ASN A 581 0.66 -0.80 31.77
N VAL A 582 1.38 -0.35 30.75
CA VAL A 582 0.87 -0.26 29.38
C VAL A 582 1.89 -0.90 28.45
N LEU A 583 1.50 -1.96 27.74
CA LEU A 583 2.30 -2.52 26.67
C LEU A 583 2.07 -1.67 25.42
N VAL A 584 3.15 -1.12 24.87
CA VAL A 584 3.15 -0.39 23.60
C VAL A 584 4.08 -1.10 22.63
N LEU A 585 3.56 -1.56 21.50
CA LEU A 585 4.33 -2.26 20.47
C LEU A 585 4.03 -1.69 19.08
N GLU A 586 5.07 -1.35 18.34
CA GLU A 586 4.99 -1.10 16.91
C GLU A 586 4.75 -2.45 16.19
N ARG A 587 3.69 -2.54 15.38
CA ARG A 587 3.08 -3.78 14.90
C ARG A 587 3.89 -4.43 13.77
N GLN A 588 4.74 -3.67 13.08
CA GLN A 588 5.57 -4.18 11.99
C GLN A 588 6.92 -4.67 12.52
N SER A 589 7.68 -3.77 13.13
CA SER A 589 9.02 -3.99 13.65
C SER A 589 9.06 -4.70 15.01
N LEU A 590 7.94 -4.77 15.74
CA LEU A 590 7.84 -5.26 17.13
C LEU A 590 8.67 -4.46 18.13
N GLN A 591 9.06 -3.23 17.78
CA GLN A 591 9.71 -2.33 18.71
C GLN A 591 8.74 -1.85 19.78
N GLY A 592 9.25 -1.65 21.00
CA GLY A 592 8.48 -1.14 22.12
C GLY A 592 8.70 -1.97 23.39
N GLY A 593 7.72 -1.99 24.26
CA GLY A 593 7.81 -2.68 25.54
C GLY A 593 6.70 -2.30 26.52
N ILE A 594 6.88 -2.72 27.78
CA ILE A 594 5.95 -2.38 28.86
C ILE A 594 6.41 -1.06 29.49
N ILE A 595 5.53 -0.07 29.48
CA ILE A 595 5.70 1.20 30.18
C ILE A 595 5.07 1.06 31.57
N THR A 596 5.89 1.10 32.62
CA THR A 596 5.44 1.13 34.01
C THR A 596 5.57 2.56 34.55
N ARG A 597 4.46 3.14 34.99
CA ARG A 597 4.38 4.55 35.40
C ARG A 597 4.24 4.68 36.90
N GLN A 598 5.03 5.57 37.48
CA GLN A 598 4.93 5.96 38.89
C GLN A 598 4.07 7.23 38.99
N ARG A 599 3.23 7.31 40.03
CA ARG A 599 2.42 8.52 40.30
C ARG A 599 3.29 9.51 41.07
N THR A 600 3.47 10.71 40.53
CA THR A 600 4.14 11.79 41.24
C THR A 600 3.08 12.65 41.91
N SER A 601 3.04 12.67 43.24
CA SER A 601 2.12 13.51 44.01
C SER A 601 2.69 14.93 44.06
N ILE A 602 2.20 15.83 43.19
CA ILE A 602 2.72 17.21 43.11
C ILE A 602 1.96 18.14 44.08
N ASN A 603 0.69 17.87 44.39
CA ASN A 603 -0.12 18.51 45.43
C ASN A 603 -1.32 17.60 45.74
N ASN A 604 -1.81 17.56 46.99
CA ASN A 604 -2.81 16.61 47.52
C ASN A 604 -4.14 16.45 46.72
N HIS A 605 -4.35 17.21 45.64
CA HIS A 605 -5.58 17.20 44.85
C HIS A 605 -5.41 16.86 43.36
N GLN A 606 -4.20 16.70 42.82
CA GLN A 606 -4.02 16.35 41.40
C GLN A 606 -2.93 15.30 41.20
N GLN A 607 -3.34 14.12 40.73
CA GLN A 607 -2.41 13.09 40.26
C GLN A 607 -1.99 13.44 38.84
N GLN A 608 -0.70 13.72 38.65
CA GLN A 608 -0.12 13.92 37.35
C GLN A 608 0.99 12.90 37.14
N TYR A 609 1.00 12.29 35.96
CA TYR A 609 2.09 11.44 35.52
C TYR A 609 3.07 12.25 34.68
N ASP A 610 4.33 11.85 34.68
CA ASP A 610 5.32 12.45 33.80
C ASP A 610 4.94 12.24 32.32
N PRO A 611 5.13 13.26 31.46
CA PRO A 611 4.92 13.13 30.03
C PRO A 611 5.77 12.02 29.42
N ILE A 612 5.19 11.32 28.44
CA ILE A 612 5.86 10.27 27.68
C ILE A 612 5.97 10.74 26.24
N TYR A 613 7.22 10.87 25.78
CA TYR A 613 7.51 11.33 24.44
C TYR A 613 7.99 10.17 23.58
N LEU A 614 7.33 9.97 22.44
CA LEU A 614 7.80 9.11 21.37
C LEU A 614 8.58 9.96 20.36
N TYR A 615 9.90 9.84 20.38
CA TYR A 615 10.77 10.52 19.43
C TYR A 615 10.89 9.71 18.16
N PHE A 616 10.70 10.40 17.05
CA PHE A 616 10.88 9.86 15.73
C PHE A 616 11.92 10.70 14.99
N GLY A 617 12.74 10.02 14.20
CA GLY A 617 13.62 10.65 13.25
C GLY A 617 13.64 9.84 11.98
N CYS A 618 12.88 10.28 11.00
CA CYS A 618 12.82 9.62 9.70
C CYS A 618 14.13 9.93 8.98
N THR A 619 14.99 8.92 8.90
CA THR A 619 16.02 8.87 7.86
C THR A 619 15.54 7.88 6.81
N PRO A 620 15.78 8.14 5.51
CA PRO A 620 15.34 7.24 4.44
C PRO A 620 15.91 5.82 4.57
N PHE A 621 17.02 5.69 5.30
CA PHE A 621 17.71 4.43 5.57
C PHE A 621 17.16 3.65 6.77
N SER A 622 16.42 4.27 7.69
CA SER A 622 15.86 3.58 8.85
C SER A 622 14.49 4.15 9.20
N PRO A 623 13.45 3.83 8.40
CA PRO A 623 12.11 4.38 8.62
C PRO A 623 11.51 3.98 9.97
N PHE A 624 12.03 2.92 10.58
CA PHE A 624 11.55 2.36 11.82
C PHE A 624 12.39 2.74 13.06
N ALA A 625 13.37 3.65 12.95
CA ALA A 625 14.18 4.05 14.10
C ALA A 625 13.37 4.87 15.11
N LEU A 626 12.90 4.23 16.19
CA LEU A 626 12.14 4.88 17.26
C LEU A 626 12.96 5.05 18.53
N LYS A 627 12.80 6.21 19.18
CA LYS A 627 13.39 6.49 20.49
C LYS A 627 12.31 6.92 21.47
N TRP A 628 12.46 6.53 22.72
CA TRP A 628 11.49 6.77 23.78
C TRP A 628 12.18 7.56 24.89
N SER A 629 11.52 8.57 25.48
CA SER A 629 12.00 9.20 26.72
C SER A 629 10.85 9.58 27.65
N PHE A 630 11.20 9.74 28.93
CA PHE A 630 10.30 10.13 30.01
C PHE A 630 10.74 11.51 30.53
N GLY A 631 9.81 12.48 30.58
CA GLY A 631 10.13 13.84 30.99
C GLY A 631 10.97 14.62 29.97
N LYS A 632 11.62 15.71 30.41
CA LYS A 632 12.45 16.58 29.54
C LYS A 632 13.86 16.02 29.31
N ASP A 633 14.28 15.06 30.12
CA ASP A 633 15.58 14.44 29.98
C ASP A 633 15.49 13.34 28.93
N SER A 634 16.24 13.52 27.83
CA SER A 634 16.35 12.53 26.77
C SER A 634 17.18 11.32 27.26
N ALA A 635 16.61 10.52 28.16
CA ALA A 635 17.19 9.24 28.51
C ALA A 635 17.07 8.27 27.32
N ARG A 636 18.17 7.65 26.91
CA ARG A 636 18.17 6.55 25.94
C ARG A 636 17.68 5.28 26.65
N ILE A 637 16.56 4.70 26.20
CA ILE A 637 16.22 3.28 26.48
C ILE A 637 17.07 2.40 25.58
#